data_AF-A0AAI9XAT9-F1
#
_entry.id   AF-A0AAI9XAT9-F1
#
_cell.length_a   1.000
_cell.length_b   1.000
_cell.length_c   1.000
_cell.angle_alpha   90.00
_cell.angle_beta   90.00
_cell.angle_gamma   90.00
#
_symmetry.space_group_name_H-M   'P 1'
#
loop_
_entity.id
_entity.type
_entity.pdbx_description
1 polymer ?
#
loop_
_entity_poly.entity_id
_entity_poly.type
_entity_poly.pdbx_seq_one_letter_code
_entity_poly.pdbx_strand_id
1 'polypeptide(L)'
;MKPLSVQIVTATNIVSKALVRATVVEPPPQQEPDKSYEDLYKRLDRTLAGFGKVDPAKITTKEGQSFKAPIGTNVFYFTLEDYSARFLIPNFYFMW
;
A
#
# COMPACT_ATOMS: atom_id res chain seq x y z
N MET A 1 -7.37 18.04 6.85
CA MET A 1 -6.44 17.62 5.80
C MET A 1 -5.02 17.56 6.32
N LYS A 2 -4.26 16.50 6.02
CA LYS A 2 -2.83 16.41 6.35
C LYS A 2 -1.98 17.22 5.35
N PRO A 3 -0.71 17.54 5.70
CA PRO A 3 0.23 18.15 4.75
C PRO A 3 0.47 17.26 3.52
N LEU A 4 0.76 17.89 2.38
CA LEU A 4 1.00 17.20 1.10
C LEU A 4 2.04 16.06 1.21
N SER A 5 3.14 16.27 1.95
CA SER A 5 4.16 15.24 2.15
C SER A 5 3.59 13.99 2.83
N VAL A 6 2.72 14.17 3.82
CA VAL A 6 2.04 13.06 4.51
C VAL A 6 1.06 12.35 3.58
N GLN A 7 0.37 13.10 2.72
CA GLN A 7 -0.53 12.51 1.71
C GLN A 7 0.26 11.65 0.73
N ILE A 8 1.37 12.14 0.18
CA ILE A 8 2.23 11.38 -0.75
C ILE A 8 2.81 10.12 -0.10
N VAL A 9 3.29 10.23 1.14
CA VAL A 9 3.76 9.05 1.90
C VAL A 9 2.63 8.05 2.14
N THR A 10 1.42 8.52 2.42
CA THR A 10 0.25 7.65 2.61
C THR A 10 -0.14 6.94 1.31
N ALA A 11 -0.14 7.65 0.17
CA ALA A 11 -0.40 7.11 -1.17
C ALA A 11 0.55 5.96 -1.53
N THR A 12 1.84 6.22 -1.34
CA THR A 12 2.90 5.28 -1.73
C THR A 12 2.97 4.10 -0.77
N ASN A 13 2.66 4.33 0.51
CA ASN A 13 2.59 3.28 1.52
C ASN A 13 1.42 2.32 1.29
N ILE A 14 0.23 2.82 0.95
CA ILE A 14 -0.92 1.93 0.73
C ILE A 14 -0.72 1.03 -0.50
N VAL A 15 -0.11 1.55 -1.57
CA VAL A 15 0.29 0.76 -2.74
C VAL A 15 1.33 -0.30 -2.33
N SER A 16 2.39 0.11 -1.64
CA SER A 16 3.44 -0.81 -1.20
C SER A 16 2.89 -1.92 -0.29
N LYS A 17 1.98 -1.59 0.62
CA LYS A 17 1.31 -2.55 1.51
C LYS A 17 0.51 -3.61 0.74
N ALA A 18 -0.21 -3.22 -0.29
CA ALA A 18 -0.94 -4.20 -1.11
C ALA A 18 -0.02 -5.15 -1.86
N LEU A 19 1.09 -4.65 -2.42
CA LEU A 19 2.05 -5.50 -3.11
C LEU A 19 2.67 -6.54 -2.16
N VAL A 20 3.06 -6.11 -0.96
CA VAL A 20 3.65 -7.01 0.03
C VAL A 20 2.60 -8.02 0.54
N ARG A 21 1.36 -7.58 0.76
CA ARG A 21 0.24 -8.46 1.15
C ARG A 21 -0.14 -9.46 0.05
N ALA A 22 0.00 -9.08 -1.22
CA ALA A 22 -0.13 -10.01 -2.36
C ALA A 22 0.93 -11.12 -2.34
N THR A 23 2.04 -10.92 -1.63
CA THR A 23 3.07 -11.94 -1.40
C THR A 23 3.03 -12.58 0.00
N VAL A 24 2.01 -12.24 0.83
CA VAL A 24 1.81 -12.73 2.22
C VAL A 24 3.01 -12.46 3.13
N VAL A 25 3.63 -11.31 2.95
CA VAL A 25 4.64 -10.78 3.87
C VAL A 25 3.98 -9.63 4.68
N GLU A 26 4.35 -9.45 5.94
CA GLU A 26 3.88 -8.29 6.71
C GLU A 26 4.57 -7.03 6.15
N PRO A 27 3.82 -5.98 5.78
CA PRO A 27 4.45 -4.78 5.25
C PRO A 27 5.29 -4.07 6.33
N PRO A 28 6.40 -3.43 5.91
CA PRO A 28 7.18 -2.61 6.82
C PRO A 28 6.32 -1.46 7.39
N PRO A 29 6.70 -0.92 8.56
CA PRO A 29 6.03 0.24 9.14
C PRO A 29 6.05 1.42 8.16
N GLN A 30 5.08 2.32 8.33
CA GLN A 30 5.00 3.53 7.53
C GLN A 30 6.29 4.35 7.70
N GLN A 31 6.86 4.79 6.58
CA GLN A 31 8.03 5.64 6.58
C GLN A 31 7.66 7.07 6.97
N GLU A 32 8.62 7.80 7.53
CA GLU A 32 8.45 9.21 7.84
C GLU A 32 8.22 10.06 6.57
N PRO A 33 7.51 11.21 6.69
CA PRO A 33 7.33 12.13 5.58
C PRO A 33 8.67 12.69 5.08
N ASP A 34 8.81 12.77 3.75
CA ASP A 34 9.97 13.42 3.16
C ASP A 34 9.93 14.95 3.38
N LYS A 35 11.11 15.56 3.43
CA LYS A 35 11.28 16.99 3.75
C LYS A 35 11.49 17.89 2.54
N SER A 36 11.76 17.32 1.37
CA SER A 36 12.03 18.04 0.14
C SER A 36 11.23 17.49 -1.03
N TYR A 37 11.00 18.32 -2.05
CA TYR A 37 10.34 17.87 -3.29
C TYR A 37 11.15 16.79 -4.01
N GLU A 38 12.48 16.92 -4.04
CA GLU A 38 13.36 15.92 -4.66
C GLU A 38 13.18 14.54 -4.02
N ASP A 39 13.09 14.48 -2.69
CA ASP A 39 12.87 13.24 -1.96
C ASP A 39 11.47 12.65 -2.23
N LEU A 40 10.45 13.51 -2.36
CA LEU A 40 9.10 13.08 -2.74
C LEU A 40 9.08 12.46 -4.14
N TYR A 41 9.76 13.06 -5.12
CA TYR A 41 9.89 12.46 -6.46
C TYR A 41 10.64 11.14 -6.42
N LYS A 42 11.77 11.06 -5.71
CA LYS A 42 12.51 9.80 -5.53
C LYS A 42 11.65 8.71 -4.88
N ARG A 43 10.75 9.08 -3.95
CA ARG A 43 9.80 8.12 -3.36
C ARG A 43 8.84 7.59 -4.41
N LEU A 44 8.23 8.47 -5.21
CA LEU A 44 7.32 8.07 -6.28
C LEU A 44 8.02 7.13 -7.27
N ASP A 45 9.23 7.46 -7.70
CA ASP A 45 10.03 6.63 -8.61
C ASP A 45 10.30 5.24 -8.02
N ARG A 46 10.70 5.16 -6.75
CA ARG A 46 10.91 3.87 -6.07
C ARG A 46 9.63 3.06 -5.99
N THR A 47 8.50 3.69 -5.69
CA THR A 47 7.20 3.01 -5.61
C THR A 47 6.76 2.49 -6.97
N LEU A 48 6.90 3.28 -8.05
CA LEU A 48 6.59 2.87 -9.42
C LEU A 48 7.51 1.74 -9.90
N ALA A 49 8.82 1.85 -9.63
CA ALA A 49 9.78 0.80 -9.96
C ALA A 49 9.50 -0.50 -9.18
N GLY A 50 9.02 -0.40 -7.94
CA GLY A 50 8.56 -1.55 -7.16
C GLY A 50 7.34 -2.22 -7.79
N PHE A 51 6.35 -1.42 -8.21
CA PHE A 51 5.15 -1.90 -8.88
C PHE A 51 5.46 -2.63 -10.20
N GLY A 52 6.38 -2.09 -11.00
CA GLY A 52 6.79 -2.71 -12.27
C GLY A 52 7.53 -4.05 -12.13
N LYS A 53 7.96 -4.44 -10.93
CA LYS A 53 8.64 -5.72 -10.67
C LYS A 53 7.69 -6.82 -10.17
N VAL A 54 6.42 -6.49 -9.97
CA VAL A 54 5.44 -7.43 -9.42
C VAL A 54 5.05 -8.42 -10.51
N ASP A 55 5.17 -9.70 -10.20
CA ASP A 55 4.73 -10.78 -11.06
C ASP A 55 3.22 -11.02 -10.86
N PRO A 56 2.36 -10.77 -11.87
CA PRO A 56 0.92 -10.99 -11.76
C PRO A 56 0.56 -12.43 -11.39
N ALA A 57 1.37 -13.42 -11.80
CA ALA A 57 1.11 -14.83 -11.49
C ALA A 57 1.14 -15.08 -9.97
N LYS A 58 2.00 -14.37 -9.23
CA LYS A 58 2.05 -14.47 -7.76
C LYS A 58 0.77 -13.96 -7.10
N ILE A 59 0.11 -12.97 -7.70
CA ILE A 59 -1.17 -12.45 -7.21
C ILE A 59 -2.26 -13.51 -7.41
N THR A 60 -2.34 -14.12 -8.59
CA THR A 60 -3.35 -15.15 -8.91
C THR A 60 -3.23 -16.39 -8.02
N THR A 61 -2.00 -16.80 -7.64
CA THR A 61 -1.83 -17.93 -6.70
C THR A 61 -2.44 -17.72 -5.31
N LYS A 62 -2.86 -16.49 -5.01
CA LYS A 62 -3.41 -16.08 -3.71
C LYS A 62 -4.90 -15.74 -3.78
N GLU A 63 -5.55 -15.96 -4.93
CA GLU A 63 -6.97 -15.72 -5.09
C GLU A 63 -7.79 -16.48 -4.03
N GLY A 64 -8.71 -15.76 -3.37
CA GLY A 64 -9.55 -16.31 -2.30
C GLY A 64 -8.85 -16.60 -0.97
N GLN A 65 -7.51 -16.47 -0.85
CA GLN A 65 -6.81 -16.64 0.43
C GLN A 65 -6.97 -15.40 1.30
N SER A 66 -7.44 -15.60 2.54
CA SER A 66 -7.56 -14.51 3.50
C SER A 66 -6.23 -14.21 4.20
N PHE A 67 -5.93 -12.94 4.43
CA PHE A 67 -4.82 -12.49 5.27
C PHE A 67 -5.30 -11.54 6.38
N LYS A 68 -4.52 -11.46 7.46
CA LYS A 68 -4.77 -10.57 8.59
C LYS A 68 -4.30 -9.16 8.28
N ALA A 69 -5.14 -8.17 8.53
CA ALA A 69 -4.87 -6.75 8.35
C ALA A 69 -5.16 -5.97 9.65
N PRO A 70 -4.14 -5.58 10.43
CA PRO A 70 -4.33 -4.65 11.53
C PRO A 70 -4.61 -3.25 10.97
N ILE A 71 -5.73 -2.64 11.38
CA ILE A 71 -6.15 -1.29 11.00
C ILE A 71 -6.57 -0.56 12.28
N GLY A 72 -5.72 0.36 12.74
CA GLY A 72 -5.90 1.01 14.04
C GLY A 72 -5.86 -0.02 15.17
N THR A 73 -6.85 0.00 16.04
CA THR A 73 -7.01 -0.97 17.14
C THR A 73 -7.71 -2.26 16.71
N ASN A 74 -8.23 -2.31 15.48
CA ASN A 74 -9.03 -3.42 14.98
C ASN A 74 -8.21 -4.33 14.07
N VAL A 75 -8.59 -5.61 14.05
CA VAL A 75 -8.02 -6.61 13.14
C VAL A 75 -9.11 -7.04 12.17
N PHE A 76 -8.80 -6.96 10.89
CA PHE A 76 -9.68 -7.41 9.82
C PHE A 76 -9.04 -8.58 9.08
N TYR A 77 -9.87 -9.42 8.47
CA TYR A 77 -9.45 -10.46 7.55
C TYR A 77 -9.97 -10.11 6.17
N PHE A 78 -9.09 -10.09 5.18
CA PHE A 78 -9.42 -9.76 3.81
C PHE A 78 -8.88 -10.80 2.86
N THR A 79 -9.56 -11.04 1.74
CA THR A 79 -8.91 -11.54 0.53
C THR A 79 -8.24 -10.37 -0.20
N LEU A 80 -7.37 -10.64 -1.18
CA LEU A 80 -6.73 -9.56 -1.94
C LEU A 80 -7.74 -8.72 -2.73
N GLU A 81 -8.80 -9.34 -3.24
CA GLU A 81 -9.85 -8.68 -4.00
C GLU A 81 -10.67 -7.74 -3.10
N ASP A 82 -11.13 -8.24 -1.94
CA ASP A 82 -11.90 -7.46 -0.96
C ASP A 82 -11.07 -6.31 -0.40
N TYR A 83 -9.81 -6.56 -0.06
CA TYR A 83 -8.87 -5.53 0.37
C TYR A 83 -8.67 -4.45 -0.69
N SER A 84 -8.50 -4.86 -1.95
CA SER A 84 -8.24 -3.93 -3.05
C SER A 84 -9.44 -3.03 -3.31
N ALA A 85 -10.62 -3.61 -3.47
CA ALA A 85 -11.84 -2.89 -3.83
C ALA A 85 -12.37 -2.02 -2.69
N ARG A 86 -12.33 -2.49 -1.44
CA ARG A 86 -13.03 -1.83 -0.33
C ARG A 86 -12.12 -1.05 0.60
N PHE A 87 -10.82 -1.32 0.59
CA PHE A 87 -9.87 -0.63 1.45
C PHE A 87 -8.84 0.15 0.65
N LEU A 88 -8.05 -0.50 -0.20
CA LEU A 88 -6.95 0.16 -0.91
C LEU A 88 -7.42 1.26 -1.85
N ILE A 89 -8.28 0.94 -2.81
CA ILE A 89 -8.67 1.87 -3.89
C ILE A 89 -9.35 3.11 -3.30
N PRO A 90 -10.34 3.00 -2.38
CA PRO A 90 -10.95 4.17 -1.78
C PRO A 90 -9.94 5.05 -1.02
N ASN A 91 -9.06 4.46 -0.21
CA ASN A 91 -8.07 5.23 0.56
C ASN A 91 -6.97 5.84 -0.31
N PHE A 92 -6.62 5.21 -1.43
CA PHE A 92 -5.68 5.77 -2.40
C PHE A 92 -6.23 7.04 -3.05
N TYR A 93 -7.51 7.07 -3.42
CA TYR A 93 -8.10 8.26 -4.05
C TYR A 93 -8.57 9.33 -3.06
N PHE A 94 -8.82 8.98 -1.79
CA PHE A 94 -9.43 9.89 -0.82
C PHE A 94 -8.44 10.65 0.08
N MET A 95 -7.19 10.20 0.19
CA MET A 95 -6.10 10.69 1.06
C MET A 95 -6.40 11.94 1.95
N TRP A 96 -6.65 11.68 3.24
CA TRP A 96 -6.91 12.65 4.31
C TRP A 96 -5.83 13.72 4.50
#